data_AF-A0A927IPL9-F1
#
_entry.id   AF-A0A927IPL9-F1
#
_cell.length_a   1.000
_cell.length_b   1.000
_cell.length_c   1.000
_cell.angle_alpha   90.00
_cell.angle_beta   90.00
_cell.angle_gamma   90.00
#
_symmetry.space_group_name_H-M   'P 1'
#
loop_
_entity.id
_entity.type
_entity.pdbx_description
1 polymer ?
#
loop_
_entity_poly.entity_id
_entity_poly.type
_entity_poly.pdbx_seq_one_letter_code
_entity_poly.pdbx_strand_id
1 'polypeptide(L)'
;MTPPRELMRKLQLKSGDRVWLINVPPTVAEELAAGAEVEIVGRSERCNAFLGYFNTPQEVATVLPEILAVMEPSGLFWTGFRKGAAGKEAGLTRDKGWDPIEDAGWTPVRSIALDDEWSALRWRREEDVGR
;
A
#
# COMPACT_ATOMS: atom_id res chain seq x y z
N MET A 1 0.13 0.29 19.05
CA MET A 1 -0.61 -0.77 18.33
C MET A 1 -2.00 -0.24 18.01
N THR A 2 -2.32 -0.08 16.72
CA THR A 2 -3.65 0.36 16.27
C THR A 2 -4.57 -0.88 16.32
N PRO A 3 -5.78 -0.82 16.90
CA PRO A 3 -6.66 -1.99 16.90
C PRO A 3 -7.00 -2.46 15.47
N PRO A 4 -7.17 -3.78 15.21
CA PRO A 4 -7.34 -4.33 13.86
C PRO A 4 -8.38 -3.61 12.99
N ARG A 5 -9.57 -3.35 13.58
CA ARG A 5 -10.66 -2.64 12.90
C ARG A 5 -10.33 -1.19 12.55
N GLU A 6 -9.48 -0.54 13.35
CA GLU A 6 -9.04 0.81 13.05
C GLU A 6 -8.06 0.86 11.88
N LEU A 7 -7.13 -0.10 11.80
CA LEU A 7 -6.19 -0.16 10.68
C LEU A 7 -6.92 -0.41 9.36
N MET A 8 -7.86 -1.37 9.32
CA MET A 8 -8.70 -1.58 8.15
C MET A 8 -9.44 -0.32 7.72
N ARG A 9 -10.06 0.39 8.69
CA ARG A 9 -10.82 1.60 8.41
C ARG A 9 -9.92 2.68 7.82
N LYS A 10 -8.69 2.82 8.32
CA LYS A 10 -7.70 3.76 7.76
C LYS A 10 -7.30 3.38 6.33
N LEU A 11 -7.10 2.09 6.05
CA LEU A 11 -6.78 1.54 4.73
C LEU A 11 -7.99 1.41 3.80
N GLN A 12 -9.20 1.66 4.31
CA GLN A 12 -10.47 1.59 3.59
C GLN A 12 -10.83 0.18 3.09
N LEU A 13 -10.25 -0.84 3.72
CA LEU A 13 -10.51 -2.25 3.45
C LEU A 13 -11.89 -2.66 3.99
N LYS A 14 -12.52 -3.62 3.31
CA LYS A 14 -13.84 -4.19 3.63
C LYS A 14 -13.76 -5.71 3.72
N SER A 15 -14.74 -6.32 4.40
CA SER A 15 -14.92 -7.79 4.36
C SER A 15 -15.00 -8.29 2.93
N GLY A 16 -14.30 -9.39 2.65
CA GLY A 16 -14.25 -10.02 1.34
C GLY A 16 -13.28 -9.38 0.35
N ASP A 17 -12.57 -8.30 0.72
CA ASP A 17 -11.49 -7.79 -0.13
C ASP A 17 -10.38 -8.84 -0.27
N ARG A 18 -9.89 -9.00 -1.50
CA ARG A 18 -8.74 -9.84 -1.84
C ARG A 18 -7.51 -8.96 -1.79
N VAL A 19 -6.70 -9.13 -0.75
CA VAL A 19 -5.59 -8.24 -0.41
C VAL A 19 -4.27 -8.93 -0.69
N TRP A 20 -3.45 -8.33 -1.55
CA TRP A 20 -2.07 -8.77 -1.72
C TRP A 20 -1.13 -7.93 -0.82
N LEU A 21 -0.35 -8.61 0.01
CA LEU A 21 0.59 -8.01 0.95
C LEU A 21 2.04 -8.23 0.48
N ILE A 22 2.87 -7.18 0.51
CA ILE A 22 4.32 -7.27 0.25
C ILE A 22 5.09 -6.61 1.40
N ASN A 23 6.07 -7.32 1.95
CA ASN A 23 6.96 -6.84 3.02
C ASN A 23 6.21 -6.30 4.26
N VAL A 24 4.95 -6.68 4.44
CA VAL A 24 4.12 -6.27 5.57
C VAL A 24 4.59 -7.01 6.82
N PRO A 25 4.79 -6.33 7.97
CA PRO A 25 5.14 -6.99 9.22
C PRO A 25 4.12 -8.10 9.57
N PRO A 26 4.57 -9.27 10.07
CA PRO A 26 3.66 -10.39 10.40
C PRO A 26 2.51 -9.98 11.32
N THR A 27 2.78 -9.13 12.31
CA THR A 27 1.77 -8.59 13.22
C THR A 27 0.68 -7.82 12.49
N VAL A 28 1.04 -6.99 11.50
CA VAL A 28 0.08 -6.24 10.69
C VAL A 28 -0.73 -7.18 9.78
N ALA A 29 -0.07 -8.18 9.18
CA ALA A 29 -0.75 -9.16 8.34
C ALA A 29 -1.78 -9.98 9.15
N GLU A 30 -1.41 -10.41 10.36
CA GLU A 30 -2.30 -11.10 11.29
C GLU A 30 -3.46 -10.20 11.74
N GLU A 31 -3.19 -8.93 12.06
CA GLU A 31 -4.23 -7.96 12.41
C GLU A 31 -5.23 -7.76 11.25
N LEU A 32 -4.75 -7.65 10.01
CA LEU A 32 -5.62 -7.53 8.84
C LEU A 32 -6.45 -8.80 8.63
N ALA A 33 -5.84 -9.98 8.72
CA ALA A 33 -6.57 -11.25 8.55
C ALA A 33 -7.61 -11.47 9.66
N ALA A 34 -7.28 -11.16 10.92
CA ALA A 34 -8.17 -11.36 12.07
C ALA A 34 -9.29 -10.31 12.16
N GLY A 35 -9.01 -9.06 11.75
CA GLY A 35 -9.95 -7.95 11.87
C GLY A 35 -10.99 -7.88 10.76
N ALA A 36 -10.69 -8.43 9.58
CA ALA A 36 -11.26 -7.95 8.33
C ALA A 36 -12.06 -8.93 7.49
N GLU A 37 -12.06 -10.24 7.76
CA GLU A 37 -12.57 -11.25 6.82
C GLU A 37 -12.06 -11.00 5.38
N VAL A 38 -10.84 -10.48 5.25
CA VAL A 38 -10.18 -10.29 3.96
C VAL A 38 -9.49 -11.57 3.56
N GLU A 39 -9.41 -11.81 2.26
CA GLU A 39 -8.68 -12.94 1.72
C GLU A 39 -7.27 -12.47 1.35
N ILE A 40 -6.26 -12.99 2.03
CA ILE A 40 -4.86 -12.71 1.66
C ILE A 40 -4.51 -13.56 0.45
N VAL A 41 -4.09 -12.91 -0.63
CA VAL A 41 -3.79 -13.57 -1.92
C VAL A 41 -2.32 -13.45 -2.31
N GLY A 42 -1.88 -14.36 -3.18
CA GLY A 42 -0.50 -14.41 -3.67
C GLY A 42 -0.21 -13.52 -4.87
N ARG A 43 1.08 -13.46 -5.23
CA ARG A 43 1.68 -12.62 -6.29
C ARG A 43 1.10 -12.74 -7.69
N SER A 44 0.42 -13.85 -7.99
CA SER A 44 -0.15 -14.12 -9.32
C SER A 44 -1.67 -14.13 -9.33
N GLU A 45 -2.30 -13.76 -8.22
CA GLU A 45 -3.76 -13.78 -8.07
C GLU A 45 -4.33 -12.37 -8.22
N ARG A 46 -5.52 -12.26 -8.82
CA ARG A 46 -6.21 -10.97 -8.89
C ARG A 46 -6.58 -10.49 -7.49
N CYS A 47 -6.34 -9.20 -7.26
CA CYS A 47 -6.61 -8.53 -6.00
C CYS A 47 -7.34 -7.20 -6.25
N ASN A 48 -8.25 -6.86 -5.34
CA ASN A 48 -8.93 -5.56 -5.34
C ASN A 48 -8.30 -4.60 -4.29
N ALA A 49 -7.29 -5.06 -3.56
CA ALA A 49 -6.50 -4.26 -2.63
C ALA A 49 -5.04 -4.74 -2.57
N PHE A 50 -4.13 -3.80 -2.36
CA PHE A 50 -2.71 -4.05 -2.18
C PHE A 50 -2.17 -3.20 -1.05
N LEU A 51 -1.30 -3.79 -0.23
CA LEU A 51 -0.50 -3.07 0.76
C LEU A 51 0.94 -3.57 0.71
N GLY A 52 1.84 -2.68 0.29
CA GLY A 52 3.28 -2.97 0.23
C GLY A 52 4.06 -2.04 1.15
N TYR A 53 5.03 -2.54 1.92
CA TYR A 53 5.95 -1.71 2.70
C TYR A 53 7.29 -1.66 1.99
N PHE A 54 7.77 -0.45 1.68
CA PHE A 54 9.00 -0.26 0.93
C PHE A 54 9.98 0.59 1.72
N ASN A 55 11.24 0.19 1.69
CA ASN A 55 12.32 0.98 2.29
C ASN A 55 12.97 1.89 1.26
N THR A 56 13.02 1.49 -0.02
CA THR A 56 13.73 2.22 -1.07
C THR A 56 12.89 2.38 -2.35
N PRO A 57 13.16 3.40 -3.18
CA PRO A 57 12.53 3.54 -4.50
C PRO A 57 12.79 2.33 -5.42
N GLN A 58 13.94 1.66 -5.28
CA GLN A 58 14.31 0.52 -6.10
C GLN A 58 13.44 -0.70 -5.82
N GLU A 59 13.07 -0.93 -4.56
CA GLU A 59 12.12 -1.99 -4.19
C GLU A 59 10.77 -1.77 -4.88
N VAL A 60 10.27 -0.53 -4.87
CA VAL A 60 9.03 -0.13 -5.56
C VAL A 60 9.12 -0.44 -7.05
N ALA A 61 10.16 0.05 -7.72
CA ALA A 61 10.36 -0.14 -9.16
C ALA A 61 10.41 -1.63 -9.55
N THR A 62 10.97 -2.47 -8.68
CA THR A 62 11.12 -3.91 -8.94
C THR A 62 9.78 -4.63 -8.94
N VAL A 63 8.89 -4.31 -7.98
CA VAL A 63 7.63 -5.04 -7.81
C VAL A 63 6.45 -4.42 -8.56
N LEU A 64 6.54 -3.15 -8.93
CA LEU A 64 5.43 -2.39 -9.52
C LEU A 64 4.82 -3.07 -10.75
N PRO A 65 5.58 -3.60 -11.73
CA PRO A 65 4.98 -4.26 -12.90
C PRO A 65 4.07 -5.43 -12.53
N GLU A 66 4.39 -6.14 -11.45
CA GLU A 66 3.65 -7.32 -11.00
C GLU A 66 2.38 -6.92 -10.27
N ILE A 67 2.46 -5.86 -9.45
CA ILE A 67 1.31 -5.23 -8.81
C ILE A 67 0.30 -4.82 -9.88
N LEU A 68 0.74 -4.08 -10.90
CA LEU A 68 -0.14 -3.56 -11.95
C LEU A 68 -0.74 -4.65 -12.85
N ALA A 69 -0.11 -5.83 -12.94
CA ALA A 69 -0.62 -6.94 -13.77
C ALA A 69 -1.85 -7.64 -13.15
N VAL A 70 -1.94 -7.67 -11.81
CA VAL A 70 -2.97 -8.43 -11.09
C VAL A 70 -4.01 -7.54 -10.40
N MET A 71 -3.68 -6.27 -10.17
CA MET A 71 -4.56 -5.31 -9.50
C MET A 71 -5.76 -4.91 -10.36
N GLU A 72 -6.94 -4.89 -9.76
CA GLU A 72 -8.13 -4.36 -10.39
C GLU A 72 -8.04 -2.85 -10.65
N PRO A 73 -8.62 -2.31 -11.75
CA PRO A 73 -8.51 -0.89 -12.10
C PRO A 73 -8.93 0.08 -10.98
N SER A 74 -9.99 -0.26 -10.25
CA SER A 74 -10.53 0.53 -9.13
C SER A 74 -10.05 0.06 -7.75
N GLY A 75 -8.99 -0.74 -7.71
CA GLY A 75 -8.47 -1.34 -6.48
C GLY A 75 -7.89 -0.34 -5.49
N LEU A 76 -7.75 -0.76 -4.24
CA LEU A 76 -7.10 0.00 -3.18
C LEU A 76 -5.58 -0.21 -3.25
N PHE A 77 -4.86 0.71 -3.90
CA PHE A 77 -3.41 0.65 -3.98
C PHE A 77 -2.75 1.45 -2.84
N TRP A 78 -2.16 0.76 -1.86
CA TRP A 78 -1.44 1.39 -0.75
C TRP A 78 0.05 1.03 -0.72
N THR A 79 0.91 2.03 -0.50
CA THR A 79 2.35 1.84 -0.30
C THR A 79 2.82 2.51 0.99
N GLY A 80 3.54 1.75 1.83
CA GLY A 80 4.12 2.15 3.09
C GLY A 80 5.57 2.60 2.93
N PHE A 81 5.96 3.63 3.67
CA PHE A 81 7.34 4.13 3.75
C PHE A 81 7.70 4.53 5.19
N ARG A 82 8.99 4.41 5.52
CA ARG A 82 9.55 4.82 6.81
C ARG A 82 9.47 6.33 6.99
N LYS A 83 9.07 6.79 8.16
CA LYS A 83 9.07 8.22 8.51
C LYS A 83 10.46 8.70 8.90
N GLY A 84 10.60 10.02 9.02
CA GLY A 84 11.75 10.64 9.68
C GLY A 84 13.06 10.48 8.92
N ALA A 85 14.15 10.31 9.66
CA ALA A 85 15.50 10.18 9.11
C ALA A 85 15.66 8.93 8.25
N ALA A 86 15.12 7.79 8.69
CA ALA A 86 15.22 6.52 7.97
C ALA A 86 14.69 6.59 6.53
N GLY A 87 13.51 7.18 6.32
CA GLY A 87 12.99 7.39 4.97
C GLY A 87 13.83 8.36 4.13
N LYS A 88 14.35 9.43 4.75
CA LYS A 88 15.22 10.40 4.05
C LYS A 88 16.54 9.77 3.61
N GLU A 89 17.17 8.98 4.46
CA GLU A 89 18.43 8.28 4.18
C GLU A 89 18.25 7.23 3.08
N ALA A 90 17.12 6.53 3.08
CA ALA A 90 16.78 5.53 2.07
C ALA A 90 16.25 6.14 0.75
N GLY A 91 16.04 7.46 0.70
CA GLY A 91 15.55 8.16 -0.49
C GLY A 91 14.05 7.98 -0.78
N LEU A 92 13.28 7.45 0.18
CA LEU A 92 11.83 7.23 0.07
C LEU A 92 11.10 7.96 1.20
N THR A 93 10.37 9.01 0.84
CA THR A 93 9.63 9.84 1.80
C THR A 93 8.20 10.06 1.31
N ARG A 94 7.39 10.87 2.00
CA ARG A 94 6.03 11.16 1.53
C ARG A 94 6.01 11.76 0.12
N ASP A 95 7.00 12.58 -0.22
CA ASP A 95 6.99 13.40 -1.42
C ASP A 95 8.13 13.04 -2.40
N LYS A 96 8.91 11.97 -2.15
CA LYS A 96 10.07 11.59 -2.97
C LYS A 96 10.23 10.08 -3.07
N GLY A 97 10.73 9.62 -4.22
CA GLY A 97 11.06 8.22 -4.47
C GLY A 97 9.91 7.39 -5.06
N TRP A 98 8.84 8.05 -5.49
CA TRP A 98 7.64 7.42 -6.07
C TRP A 98 7.53 7.60 -7.58
N ASP A 99 8.55 8.15 -8.23
CA ASP A 99 8.59 8.36 -9.68
C ASP A 99 8.16 7.11 -10.47
N PRO A 100 8.55 5.86 -10.10
CA PRO A 100 8.07 4.67 -10.81
C PRO A 100 6.53 4.51 -10.81
N ILE A 101 5.87 4.87 -9.71
CA ILE A 101 4.40 4.80 -9.58
C ILE A 101 3.76 5.96 -10.35
N GLU A 102 4.33 7.16 -10.23
CA GLU A 102 3.85 8.38 -10.89
C GLU A 102 3.96 8.26 -12.42
N ASP A 103 5.10 7.82 -12.92
CA ASP A 103 5.34 7.53 -14.35
C ASP A 103 4.40 6.46 -14.91
N ALA A 104 3.86 5.58 -14.04
CA ALA A 104 2.85 4.59 -14.41
C ALA A 104 1.41 5.15 -14.43
N GLY A 105 1.23 6.47 -14.29
CA GLY A 105 -0.05 7.17 -14.37
C GLY A 105 -0.86 7.12 -13.08
N TRP A 106 -0.19 7.06 -11.93
CA TRP A 106 -0.83 7.06 -10.61
C TRP A 106 -0.42 8.28 -9.79
N THR A 107 -1.38 8.92 -9.15
CA THR A 107 -1.14 10.05 -8.25
C THR A 107 -1.47 9.66 -6.80
N PRO A 108 -0.72 10.16 -5.81
CA PRO A 108 -1.08 9.97 -4.41
C PRO A 108 -2.31 10.83 -4.09
N VAL A 109 -3.32 10.23 -3.44
CA VAL A 109 -4.59 10.92 -3.09
C VAL A 109 -4.84 10.98 -1.59
N ARG A 110 -4.11 10.22 -0.79
CA ARG A 110 -4.26 10.18 0.67
C ARG A 110 -2.96 9.72 1.31
N SER A 111 -2.63 10.28 2.47
CA SER A 111 -1.58 9.76 3.34
C SER A 111 -2.16 9.45 4.72
N ILE A 112 -1.73 8.35 5.34
CA ILE A 112 -2.10 7.95 6.70
C ILE A 112 -0.87 7.52 7.48
N ALA A 113 -0.90 7.70 8.81
CA ALA A 113 0.05 7.03 9.70
C ALA A 113 -0.46 5.62 10.02
N LEU A 114 0.39 4.62 9.81
CA LEU A 114 0.11 3.22 10.15
C LEU A 114 0.42 2.97 11.63
N ASP A 115 1.63 3.35 12.04
CA ASP A 115 2.13 3.32 13.41
C ASP A 115 3.08 4.51 13.63
N ASP A 116 3.98 4.46 14.60
CA ASP A 116 4.94 5.53 14.89
C ASP A 116 6.05 5.63 13.83
N GLU A 117 6.44 4.52 13.20
CA GLU A 117 7.57 4.42 12.28
C GLU A 117 7.17 4.52 10.81
N TRP A 118 5.93 4.15 10.46
CA TRP A 118 5.47 4.00 9.08
C TRP A 118 4.26 4.87 8.75
N SER A 119 4.29 5.42 7.55
CA SER A 119 3.14 6.04 6.90
C SER A 119 2.82 5.30 5.61
N ALA A 120 1.59 5.38 5.14
CA ALA A 120 1.19 4.89 3.83
C ALA A 120 0.63 6.01 2.94
N LEU A 121 0.81 5.84 1.63
CA LEU A 121 0.16 6.60 0.57
C LEU A 121 -0.87 5.73 -0.14
N ARG A 122 -2.05 6.29 -0.40
CA ARG A 122 -3.03 5.72 -1.32
C ARG A 122 -2.81 6.31 -2.69
N TRP A 123 -2.78 5.45 -3.69
CA TRP A 123 -2.66 5.81 -5.08
C TRP A 123 -3.99 5.64 -5.80
N ARG A 124 -4.25 6.51 -6.77
CA ARG A 124 -5.30 6.33 -7.77
C ARG A 124 -4.73 6.64 -9.14
N ARG A 125 -5.29 6.02 -10.18
CA ARG A 125 -4.99 6.41 -11.55
C ARG A 125 -5.36 7.86 -11.77
N GLU A 126 -4.53 8.60 -12.48
CA GLU A 126 -4.75 10.02 -12.77
C GLU A 126 -6.09 10.27 -13.46
N GLU A 127 -6.50 9.37 -14.36
CA GLU A 127 -7.79 9.43 -15.07
C GLU A 127 -9.03 9.35 -14.15
N ASP A 128 -8.86 8.80 -12.94
CA ASP A 128 -9.92 8.59 -11.96
C ASP A 128 -9.99 9.70 -10.89
N VAL A 129 -9.06 10.66 -10.91
CA VAL A 129 -8.96 11.72 -9.90
C VAL A 129 -9.83 12.89 -10.32
N GLY A 130 -10.81 13.25 -9.47
CA GLY A 130 -11.75 14.35 -9.72
C GLY A 130 -13.07 13.95 -10.40
N ARG A 131 -13.27 12.66 -10.68
CA ARG A 131 -14.58 12.07 -10.98
C ARG A 131 -15.33 11.63 -9.72
#